data_AF-A0A1V5BYS0-F1
#
_entry.id   AF-A0A1V5BYS0-F1
#
_cell.length_a   1.000
_cell.length_b   1.000
_cell.length_c   1.000
_cell.angle_alpha   90.00
_cell.angle_beta   90.00
_cell.angle_gamma   90.00
#
_symmetry.space_group_name_H-M   'P 1'
#
loop_
_entity.id
_entity.type
_entity.pdbx_description
1 polymer ?
#
loop_
_entity_poly.entity_id
_entity_poly.type
_entity_poly.pdbx_seq_one_letter_code
_entity_poly.pdbx_strand_id
1 'polypeptide(L)'
;MRQSIWYSCTQRTESNFTDELKNGNRRENNNTVLLVAKIIINEFNISRSRMASIVGISEQKISSAIKKLRSKVSNGHIIIGLNSEENEKLITSLEMRERVKRYVEDNLLRKVAGILINDYMQSLNQIAENLCEKPLNISRAYKKIKDKLDAESLICGLSEQENKKLRQNVAERERKIQNEKERRQQEKEVAAANREAMKDICFINKRKAFKRHTSISPAKLARWNWAYYQRDENGNYYYNGEGGCRPSDLPNKYPIPKILVGVYGVATGVEAENFASEKYR
;
A
#
# COMPACT_ATOMS: atom_id res chain seq x y z
N MET A 1 22.46 -40.06 3.62
CA MET A 1 22.37 -40.08 5.09
C MET A 1 23.31 -39.01 5.63
N ARG A 2 22.79 -37.87 6.08
CA ARG A 2 23.60 -36.77 6.65
C ARG A 2 23.55 -36.89 8.17
N GLN A 3 24.71 -37.16 8.77
CA GLN A 3 24.87 -37.28 10.22
C GLN A 3 24.85 -35.90 10.88
N SER A 4 24.06 -35.82 11.95
CA SER A 4 23.88 -34.65 12.81
C SER A 4 25.07 -34.51 13.74
N ILE A 5 25.83 -33.42 13.63
CA ILE A 5 26.87 -33.07 14.60
C ILE A 5 26.22 -32.21 15.68
N TRP A 6 26.01 -32.83 16.84
CA TRP A 6 25.64 -32.16 18.08
C TRP A 6 26.87 -31.44 18.64
N TYR A 7 26.80 -30.12 18.76
CA TYR A 7 27.72 -29.35 19.61
C TYR A 7 27.09 -29.20 21.00
N SER A 8 27.63 -29.94 21.96
CA SER A 8 27.58 -29.60 23.38
C SER A 8 28.83 -28.80 23.71
N CYS A 9 28.69 -27.56 24.19
CA CYS A 9 29.77 -26.91 24.93
C CYS A 9 29.28 -25.76 25.81
N THR A 10 29.56 -25.91 27.10
CA THR A 10 29.75 -24.86 28.13
C THR A 10 28.55 -24.03 28.57
N GLN A 11 27.98 -24.46 29.70
CA GLN A 11 27.47 -23.54 30.71
C GLN A 11 28.63 -22.65 31.17
N ARG A 12 28.57 -21.34 30.85
CA ARG A 12 29.46 -20.33 31.42
C ARG A 12 28.64 -19.52 32.41
N THR A 13 29.02 -19.64 33.67
CA THR A 13 28.59 -18.80 34.79
C THR A 13 29.06 -17.37 34.54
N GLU A 14 28.16 -16.52 34.02
CA GLU A 14 28.33 -15.06 33.99
C GLU A 14 27.19 -14.40 34.78
N SER A 15 27.08 -14.75 36.06
CA SER A 15 26.39 -13.92 37.05
C SER A 15 27.44 -13.04 37.74
N ASN A 16 27.41 -11.72 37.47
CA ASN A 16 27.77 -10.62 38.37
C ASN A 16 28.34 -9.37 37.67
N PHE A 17 28.60 -9.37 36.35
CA PHE A 17 29.16 -8.18 35.66
C PHE A 17 28.13 -7.19 35.08
N THR A 18 26.83 -7.49 35.13
CA THR A 18 25.80 -6.63 34.51
C THR A 18 25.12 -5.63 35.46
N ASP A 19 25.29 -5.74 36.77
CA ASP A 19 24.47 -4.97 37.72
C ASP A 19 25.03 -3.56 37.99
N GLU A 20 26.33 -3.35 37.91
CA GLU A 20 26.93 -2.02 38.11
C GLU A 20 26.66 -1.07 36.93
N LEU A 21 26.79 -1.55 35.68
CA LEU A 21 26.45 -0.79 34.47
C LEU A 21 24.95 -0.46 34.37
N LYS A 22 24.08 -1.35 34.87
CA LYS A 22 22.63 -1.09 34.95
C LYS A 22 22.30 -0.03 36.00
N ASN A 23 23.03 0.00 37.12
CA ASN A 23 22.78 0.94 38.21
C ASN A 23 23.29 2.37 37.92
N GLY A 24 24.44 2.52 37.25
CA GLY A 24 24.94 3.82 36.79
C GLY A 24 23.96 4.51 35.83
N ASN A 25 23.51 3.76 34.80
CA ASN A 25 22.51 4.24 33.85
C ASN A 25 21.16 4.58 34.52
N ARG A 26 20.74 3.85 35.56
CA ARG A 26 19.49 4.15 36.28
C ARG A 26 19.58 5.46 37.06
N ARG A 27 20.71 5.74 37.72
CA ARG A 27 20.90 6.97 38.50
C ARG A 27 20.93 8.20 37.59
N GLU A 28 21.67 8.15 36.49
CA GLU A 28 21.69 9.25 35.50
C GLU A 28 20.31 9.52 34.89
N ASN A 29 19.57 8.45 34.58
CA ASN A 29 18.22 8.59 34.05
C ASN A 29 17.24 9.21 35.07
N ASN A 30 17.35 8.86 36.35
CA ASN A 30 16.53 9.45 37.40
C ASN A 30 16.89 10.92 37.65
N ASN A 31 18.18 11.26 37.60
CA ASN A 31 18.63 12.66 37.70
C ASN A 31 18.11 13.48 36.52
N THR A 32 18.17 12.93 35.30
CA THR A 32 17.60 13.57 34.10
C THR A 32 16.10 13.84 34.26
N VAL A 33 15.35 12.87 34.79
CA VAL A 33 13.91 13.01 35.07
C VAL A 33 13.65 14.13 36.08
N LEU A 34 14.45 14.22 37.14
CA LEU A 34 14.32 15.26 38.16
C LEU A 34 14.64 16.66 37.60
N LEU A 35 15.73 16.79 36.83
CA LEU A 35 16.09 18.06 36.20
C LEU A 35 15.01 18.54 35.23
N VAL A 36 14.48 17.63 34.40
CA VAL A 36 13.35 17.93 33.50
C VAL A 36 12.10 18.33 34.29
N ALA A 37 11.83 17.70 35.43
CA ALA A 37 10.69 18.07 36.28
C ALA A 37 10.82 19.50 36.82
N LYS A 38 12.00 19.87 37.35
CA LYS A 38 12.28 21.23 37.83
C LYS A 38 12.12 22.28 36.73
N ILE A 39 12.56 21.98 35.51
CA ILE A 39 12.38 22.89 34.37
C ILE A 39 10.89 23.05 34.02
N ILE A 40 10.11 21.97 34.03
CA ILE A 40 8.67 22.02 33.71
C ILE A 40 7.89 22.81 34.76
N ILE A 41 8.25 22.69 36.05
CA ILE A 41 7.64 23.47 37.13
C ILE A 41 7.85 24.97 36.91
N ASN A 42 9.05 25.35 36.49
CA ASN A 42 9.39 26.77 36.27
C ASN A 42 8.78 27.32 34.98
N GLU A 43 8.80 26.54 33.88
CA GLU A 43 8.29 26.96 32.57
C GLU A 43 7.57 25.79 31.87
N PHE A 44 6.25 25.69 32.07
CA PHE A 44 5.49 24.53 31.54
C PHE A 44 5.44 24.47 30.00
N ASN A 45 5.52 25.62 29.32
CA ASN A 45 5.44 25.74 27.86
C ASN A 45 6.79 25.70 27.13
N ILE A 46 7.88 25.37 27.84
CA ILE A 46 9.21 25.32 27.24
C ILE A 46 9.31 24.24 26.15
N SER A 47 9.97 24.55 25.02
CA SER A 47 10.18 23.60 23.93
C SER A 47 11.16 22.49 24.30
N ARG A 48 11.04 21.32 23.64
CA ARG A 48 11.96 20.19 23.88
C ARG A 48 13.40 20.50 23.49
N SER A 49 13.59 21.24 22.41
CA SER A 49 14.91 21.70 21.96
C SER A 49 15.57 22.64 22.96
N ARG A 50 14.79 23.54 23.58
CA ARG A 50 15.30 24.44 24.62
C ARG A 50 15.63 23.69 25.90
N MET A 51 14.79 22.73 26.32
CA MET A 51 15.12 21.84 27.43
C MET A 51 16.41 21.05 27.17
N ALA A 52 16.61 20.55 25.94
CA ALA A 52 17.80 19.81 25.51
C ALA A 52 19.06 20.66 25.67
N SER A 53 18.97 21.91 25.27
CA SER A 53 20.05 22.88 25.37
C SER A 53 20.39 23.22 26.82
N ILE A 54 19.38 23.41 27.69
CA ILE A 54 19.58 23.74 29.11
C ILE A 54 20.22 22.57 29.88
N VAL A 55 19.75 21.34 29.63
CA VAL A 55 20.22 20.16 30.37
C VAL A 55 21.49 19.56 29.75
N GLY A 56 21.82 19.90 28.51
CA GLY A 56 22.96 19.32 27.77
C GLY A 56 22.69 17.87 27.33
N ILE A 57 21.44 17.53 27.03
CA ILE A 57 21.00 16.16 26.72
C ILE A 57 20.19 16.14 25.42
N SER A 58 20.17 15.00 24.72
CA SER A 58 19.38 14.84 23.50
C SER A 58 17.86 15.00 23.72
N GLU A 59 17.16 15.56 22.71
CA GLU A 59 15.70 15.73 22.73
C GLU A 59 14.94 14.40 22.93
N GLN A 60 15.52 13.29 22.47
CA GLN A 60 14.97 11.95 22.64
C GLN A 60 14.93 11.56 24.12
N LYS A 61 16.03 11.75 24.86
CA LYS A 61 16.10 11.47 26.29
C LYS A 61 15.13 12.36 27.08
N ILE A 62 14.94 13.62 26.68
CA ILE A 62 13.92 14.51 27.28
C ILE A 62 12.51 14.01 27.00
N SER A 63 12.23 13.56 25.77
CA SER A 63 10.92 13.00 25.43
C SER A 63 10.60 11.77 26.29
N SER A 64 11.60 10.89 26.49
CA SER A 64 11.46 9.74 27.40
C SER A 64 11.31 10.16 28.87
N ALA A 65 12.01 11.19 29.32
CA ALA A 65 11.89 11.71 30.68
C ALA A 65 10.49 12.29 30.95
N ILE A 66 9.97 13.11 30.04
CA ILE A 66 8.59 13.65 30.11
C ILE A 66 7.57 12.51 30.14
N LYS A 67 7.75 11.49 29.30
CA LYS A 67 6.86 10.31 29.30
C LYS A 67 6.89 9.57 30.63
N LYS A 68 8.08 9.39 31.24
CA LYS A 68 8.22 8.79 32.57
C LYS A 68 7.57 9.64 33.65
N LEU A 69 7.74 10.96 33.63
CA LEU A 69 7.08 11.88 34.56
C LEU A 69 5.57 11.75 34.50
N ARG A 70 4.99 11.80 33.29
CA ARG A 70 3.55 11.62 33.08
C ARG A 70 3.05 10.29 33.63
N SER A 71 3.74 9.20 33.32
CA SER A 71 3.36 7.87 33.79
C SER A 71 3.45 7.73 35.31
N LYS A 72 4.43 8.36 35.95
CA LYS A 72 4.54 8.34 37.42
C LYS A 72 3.42 9.15 38.05
N VAL A 73 3.15 10.35 37.53
CA VAL A 73 2.08 11.23 38.01
C VAL A 73 0.71 10.60 37.81
N SER A 74 0.42 10.00 36.65
CA SER A 74 -0.86 9.33 36.38
C SER A 74 -1.12 8.14 37.31
N ASN A 75 -0.06 7.49 37.79
CA ASN A 75 -0.15 6.37 38.73
C ASN A 75 -0.19 6.84 40.20
N GLY A 76 -0.26 8.15 40.45
CA GLY A 76 -0.25 8.71 41.81
C GLY A 76 1.11 8.64 42.52
N HIS A 77 2.20 8.41 41.80
CA HIS A 77 3.53 8.34 42.40
C HIS A 77 4.15 9.74 42.56
N ILE A 78 4.72 9.98 43.74
CA ILE A 78 5.50 11.18 44.05
C ILE A 78 6.89 11.07 43.42
N ILE A 79 7.41 12.17 42.87
CA ILE A 79 8.78 12.20 42.34
C ILE A 79 9.75 12.44 43.50
N ILE A 80 10.55 11.42 43.80
CA ILE A 80 11.62 11.50 44.80
C ILE A 80 12.62 12.60 44.38
N GLY A 81 12.86 13.55 45.28
CA GLY A 81 13.74 14.71 45.05
C GLY A 81 13.02 16.03 44.78
N LEU A 82 11.69 16.02 44.76
CA LEU A 82 10.84 17.22 44.82
C LEU A 82 10.11 17.27 46.15
N ASN A 83 9.89 18.47 46.69
CA ASN A 83 9.05 18.66 47.89
C ASN A 83 7.55 18.49 47.53
N SER A 84 6.66 18.43 48.53
CA SER A 84 5.23 18.21 48.28
C SER A 84 4.60 19.31 47.41
N GLU A 85 4.96 20.56 47.65
CA GLU A 85 4.46 21.71 46.89
C GLU A 85 4.94 21.70 45.41
N GLU A 86 6.19 21.34 45.16
CA GLU A 86 6.79 21.18 43.84
C GLU A 86 6.14 20.02 43.08
N ASN A 87 5.76 18.93 43.77
CA ASN A 87 5.03 17.84 43.14
C ASN A 87 3.63 18.29 42.71
N GLU A 88 2.91 19.05 43.53
CA GLU A 88 1.62 19.63 43.13
C GLU A 88 1.77 20.59 41.94
N LYS A 89 2.75 21.50 41.99
CA LYS A 89 3.05 22.40 40.87
C LYS A 89 3.42 21.64 39.59
N LEU A 90 4.14 20.52 39.71
CA LEU A 90 4.48 19.67 38.58
C LEU A 90 3.23 19.05 37.95
N ILE A 91 2.30 18.57 38.76
CA ILE A 91 1.01 18.01 38.29
C ILE A 91 0.27 19.08 37.49
N THR A 92 0.05 20.26 38.07
CA THR A 92 -0.62 21.37 37.39
C THR A 92 0.11 21.79 36.10
N SER A 93 1.44 21.85 36.13
CA SER A 93 2.25 22.22 34.97
C SER A 93 2.14 21.20 33.83
N LEU A 94 2.13 19.90 34.16
CA LEU A 94 1.94 18.84 33.18
C LEU A 94 0.53 18.88 32.57
N GLU A 95 -0.50 19.12 33.38
CA GLU A 95 -1.88 19.29 32.90
C GLU A 95 -2.02 20.49 31.97
N MET A 96 -1.48 21.64 32.36
CA MET A 96 -1.51 22.87 31.54
C MET A 96 -0.79 22.66 30.21
N ARG A 97 0.34 21.96 30.22
CA ARG A 97 1.07 21.59 29.00
C ARG A 97 0.25 20.68 28.09
N GLU A 98 -0.54 19.77 28.64
CA GLU A 98 -1.45 18.93 27.85
C GLU A 98 -2.63 19.70 27.28
N ARG A 99 -3.18 20.65 28.02
CA ARG A 99 -4.22 21.57 27.53
C ARG A 99 -3.70 22.39 26.35
N VAL A 100 -2.50 22.96 26.46
CA VAL A 100 -1.87 23.70 25.35
C VAL A 100 -1.66 22.81 24.14
N LYS A 101 -1.17 21.57 24.33
CA LYS A 101 -0.98 20.63 23.23
C LYS A 101 -2.31 20.32 22.52
N ARG A 102 -3.37 20.04 23.28
CA ARG A 102 -4.71 19.80 22.74
C ARG A 102 -5.22 21.03 21.98
N TYR A 103 -5.07 22.22 22.54
CA TYR A 103 -5.46 23.46 21.90
C TYR A 103 -4.75 23.70 20.56
N VAL A 104 -3.44 23.46 20.48
CA VAL A 104 -2.68 23.57 19.22
C VAL A 104 -3.18 22.56 18.18
N GLU A 105 -3.43 21.31 18.61
CA GLU A 105 -3.99 20.28 17.72
C GLU A 105 -5.39 20.66 17.24
N ASP A 106 -6.29 21.08 18.13
CA ASP A 106 -7.66 21.46 17.78
C ASP A 106 -7.69 22.71 16.88
N ASN A 107 -6.79 23.68 17.10
CA ASN A 107 -6.64 24.83 16.22
C ASN A 107 -6.22 24.41 14.81
N LEU A 108 -5.29 23.45 14.69
CA LEU A 108 -4.92 22.90 13.40
C LEU A 108 -6.10 22.18 12.73
N LEU A 109 -6.85 21.37 13.48
CA LEU A 109 -8.06 20.72 12.96
C LEU A 109 -9.07 21.75 12.44
N ARG A 110 -9.31 22.81 13.20
CA ARG A 110 -10.23 23.89 12.81
C ARG A 110 -9.78 24.60 11.53
N LYS A 111 -8.49 24.94 11.42
CA LYS A 111 -7.94 25.57 10.21
C LYS A 111 -8.06 24.68 8.98
N VAL A 112 -7.70 23.41 9.10
CA VAL A 112 -7.84 22.42 8.01
C VAL A 112 -9.30 22.23 7.63
N ALA A 113 -10.20 22.11 8.60
CA ALA A 113 -11.63 21.98 8.37
C ALA A 113 -12.21 23.23 7.68
N GLY A 114 -11.79 24.44 8.08
CA GLY A 114 -12.21 25.68 7.43
C GLY A 114 -11.82 25.73 5.95
N ILE A 115 -10.62 25.28 5.60
CA ILE A 115 -10.20 25.17 4.20
C ILE A 115 -11.07 24.15 3.45
N LEU A 116 -11.32 22.97 4.03
CA LEU A 116 -12.16 21.93 3.42
C LEU A 116 -13.64 22.33 3.27
N ILE A 117 -14.14 23.24 4.10
CA ILE A 117 -15.48 23.80 3.98
C ILE A 117 -15.58 24.73 2.77
N ASN A 118 -14.54 25.51 2.51
CA ASN A 118 -14.49 26.48 1.42
C ASN A 118 -14.14 25.82 0.09
N ASP A 119 -13.16 24.92 0.08
CA ASP A 119 -12.70 24.21 -1.11
C ASP A 119 -12.26 22.79 -0.74
N TYR A 120 -13.20 21.85 -0.86
CA TYR A 120 -12.99 20.47 -0.47
C TYR A 120 -12.13 19.66 -1.45
N MET A 121 -11.85 20.19 -2.64
CA MET A 121 -11.03 19.52 -3.66
C MET A 121 -9.54 19.82 -3.53
N GLN A 122 -9.14 20.76 -2.67
CA GLN A 122 -7.72 21.05 -2.42
C GLN A 122 -6.96 19.81 -1.98
N SER A 123 -5.79 19.60 -2.58
CA SER A 123 -4.88 18.54 -2.18
C SER A 123 -4.34 18.82 -0.78
N LEU A 124 -4.01 17.76 -0.03
CA LEU A 124 -3.45 17.92 1.32
C LEU A 124 -2.10 18.67 1.31
N ASN A 125 -1.37 18.62 0.19
CA ASN A 125 -0.12 19.36 0.01
C ASN A 125 -0.38 20.86 -0.15
N GLN A 126 -1.38 21.25 -0.95
CA GLN A 126 -1.79 22.65 -1.06
C GLN A 126 -2.28 23.21 0.28
N ILE A 127 -3.03 22.41 1.05
CA ILE A 127 -3.45 22.81 2.40
C ILE A 127 -2.23 23.00 3.32
N ALA A 128 -1.22 22.14 3.18
CA ALA A 128 0.02 22.24 3.96
C ALA A 128 0.81 23.50 3.62
N GLU A 129 0.90 23.86 2.34
CA GLU A 129 1.49 25.11 1.86
C GLU A 129 0.73 26.32 2.40
N ASN A 130 -0.60 26.33 2.27
CA ASN A 130 -1.47 27.41 2.75
C ASN A 130 -1.34 27.66 4.26
N LEU A 131 -1.15 26.59 5.05
CA LEU A 131 -1.02 26.68 6.50
C LEU A 131 0.43 26.81 6.98
N CYS A 132 1.41 26.79 6.07
CA CYS A 132 2.85 26.71 6.40
C CYS A 132 3.17 25.55 7.35
N GLU A 133 2.50 24.42 7.17
CA GLU A 133 2.57 23.24 8.02
C GLU A 133 3.17 22.04 7.28
N LYS A 134 3.68 21.06 8.02
CA LYS A 134 4.22 19.85 7.38
C LYS A 134 3.08 19.01 6.77
N PRO A 135 3.22 18.47 5.54
CA PRO A 135 2.19 17.63 4.91
C PRO A 135 1.72 16.45 5.78
N LEU A 136 2.64 15.89 6.57
CA LEU A 136 2.33 14.81 7.51
C LEU A 136 1.38 15.27 8.64
N ASN A 137 1.54 16.51 9.13
CA ASN A 137 0.65 17.08 10.14
C ASN A 137 -0.75 17.27 9.57
N ILE A 138 -0.85 17.78 8.34
CA ILE A 138 -2.14 17.95 7.65
C ILE A 138 -2.82 16.60 7.38
N SER A 139 -2.06 15.59 6.94
CA SER A 139 -2.58 14.24 6.73
C SER A 139 -3.15 13.64 8.01
N ARG A 140 -2.45 13.82 9.14
CA ARG A 140 -2.93 13.39 10.46
C ARG A 140 -4.15 14.18 10.91
N ALA A 141 -4.18 15.49 10.66
CA ALA A 141 -5.31 16.36 10.98
C ALA A 141 -6.56 15.95 10.17
N TYR A 142 -6.41 15.75 8.86
CA TYR A 142 -7.47 15.26 7.97
C TYR A 142 -8.03 13.92 8.44
N LYS A 143 -7.14 12.96 8.79
CA LYS A 143 -7.56 11.67 9.34
C LYS A 143 -8.38 11.84 10.62
N LYS A 144 -7.92 12.67 11.57
CA LYS A 144 -8.66 12.95 12.81
C LYS A 144 -10.00 13.64 12.55
N ILE A 145 -10.08 14.53 11.54
CA ILE A 145 -11.36 15.12 11.13
C ILE A 145 -12.29 14.01 10.66
N LYS A 146 -11.83 13.16 9.73
CA LYS A 146 -12.61 12.01 9.25
C LYS A 146 -13.09 11.13 10.41
N ASP A 147 -12.18 10.70 11.29
CA ASP A 147 -12.52 9.84 12.42
C ASP A 147 -13.58 10.50 13.34
N LYS A 148 -13.50 11.83 13.55
CA LYS A 148 -14.51 12.58 14.31
C LYS A 148 -15.85 12.66 13.57
N LEU A 149 -15.83 12.82 12.24
CA LEU A 149 -17.04 12.85 11.43
C LEU A 149 -17.74 11.49 11.42
N ASP A 150 -16.98 10.40 11.26
CA ASP A 150 -17.49 9.03 11.30
C ASP A 150 -18.10 8.71 12.68
N ALA A 151 -17.51 9.22 13.76
CA ALA A 151 -18.01 9.08 15.13
C ALA A 151 -19.11 10.10 15.52
N GLU A 152 -19.74 10.78 14.55
CA GLU A 152 -20.78 11.80 14.77
C GLU A 152 -20.38 12.96 15.71
N SER A 153 -19.09 13.11 15.97
CA SER A 153 -18.55 14.13 16.85
C SER A 153 -18.36 15.46 16.12
N LEU A 154 -18.53 16.57 16.85
CA LEU A 154 -18.32 17.92 16.31
C LEU A 154 -16.84 18.33 16.38
N ILE A 155 -16.38 19.06 15.37
CA ILE A 155 -15.10 19.75 15.44
C ILE A 155 -15.26 20.99 16.31
N CYS A 156 -14.48 21.07 17.39
CA CYS A 156 -14.51 22.18 18.33
C CYS A 156 -14.19 23.51 17.60
N GLY A 157 -15.02 24.54 17.84
CA GLY A 157 -14.85 25.87 17.25
C GLY A 157 -15.45 26.08 15.87
N LEU A 158 -16.15 25.09 15.30
CA LEU A 158 -17.01 25.26 14.13
C LEU A 158 -18.48 25.28 14.55
N SER A 159 -19.31 26.05 13.84
CA SER A 159 -20.76 26.02 14.01
C SER A 159 -21.35 24.68 13.55
N GLU A 160 -22.58 24.37 13.99
CA GLU A 160 -23.26 23.14 13.57
C GLU A 160 -23.47 23.08 12.05
N GLN A 161 -23.79 24.22 11.43
CA GLN A 161 -23.95 24.35 9.99
C GLN A 161 -22.64 24.07 9.24
N GLU A 162 -21.52 24.63 9.73
CA GLU A 162 -20.19 24.37 9.18
C GLU A 162 -19.80 22.90 9.32
N ASN A 163 -20.07 22.27 10.47
CA ASN A 163 -19.83 20.84 10.67
C ASN A 163 -20.68 19.98 9.70
N LYS A 164 -21.94 20.35 9.46
CA LYS A 164 -22.80 19.66 8.48
C LYS A 164 -22.26 19.81 7.06
N LYS A 165 -21.85 21.02 6.66
CA LYS A 165 -21.24 21.28 5.36
C LYS A 165 -19.92 20.52 5.19
N LEU A 166 -19.08 20.50 6.22
CA LEU A 166 -17.83 19.73 6.24
C LEU A 166 -18.09 18.23 6.02
N ARG A 167 -19.09 17.64 6.69
CA ARG A 167 -19.49 16.24 6.49
C ARG A 167 -19.84 15.94 5.04
N GLN A 168 -20.69 16.78 4.44
CA GLN A 168 -21.10 16.62 3.04
C GLN A 168 -19.91 16.72 2.08
N ASN A 169 -19.06 17.73 2.27
CA ASN A 169 -17.86 17.97 1.47
C ASN A 169 -16.85 16.81 1.56
N VAL A 170 -16.60 16.29 2.76
CA VAL A 170 -15.70 15.16 2.98
C VAL A 170 -16.27 13.90 2.33
N ALA A 171 -17.56 13.62 2.50
CA ALA A 171 -18.20 12.47 1.85
C ALA A 171 -18.15 12.55 0.32
N GLU A 172 -18.42 13.73 -0.26
CA GLU A 172 -18.34 13.94 -1.71
C GLU A 172 -16.91 13.77 -2.24
N ARG A 173 -15.93 14.32 -1.51
CA ARG A 173 -14.50 14.17 -1.82
C ARG A 173 -14.12 12.69 -1.87
N GLU A 174 -14.54 11.91 -0.88
CA GLU A 174 -14.23 10.48 -0.82
C GLU A 174 -14.87 9.69 -1.94
N ARG A 175 -16.14 9.99 -2.27
CA ARG A 175 -16.81 9.39 -3.44
C ARG A 175 -16.05 9.67 -4.73
N LYS A 176 -15.59 10.91 -4.95
CA LYS A 176 -14.79 11.27 -6.14
C LYS A 176 -13.46 10.54 -6.18
N ILE A 177 -12.77 10.43 -5.05
CA ILE A 177 -11.51 9.69 -4.95
C ILE A 177 -11.74 8.20 -5.25
N GLN A 178 -12.83 7.62 -4.77
CA GLN A 178 -13.16 6.22 -4.99
C GLN A 178 -13.50 5.93 -6.46
N ASN A 179 -14.36 6.76 -7.07
CA ASN A 179 -14.71 6.63 -8.49
C ASN A 179 -13.47 6.73 -9.40
N GLU A 180 -12.54 7.65 -9.10
CA GLU A 180 -11.30 7.79 -9.86
C GLU A 180 -10.36 6.58 -9.70
N LYS A 181 -10.32 5.96 -8.51
CA LYS A 181 -9.57 4.72 -8.30
C LYS A 181 -10.16 3.56 -9.09
N GLU A 182 -11.49 3.43 -9.10
CA GLU A 182 -12.20 2.41 -9.85
C GLU A 182 -11.98 2.58 -11.35
N ARG A 183 -12.08 3.82 -11.88
CA ARG A 183 -11.76 4.13 -13.27
C ARG A 183 -10.34 3.71 -13.66
N ARG A 184 -9.34 4.07 -12.84
CA ARG A 184 -7.94 3.68 -13.08
C ARG A 184 -7.73 2.17 -12.99
N GLN A 185 -8.50 1.48 -12.16
CA GLN A 185 -8.43 0.02 -12.06
C GLN A 185 -9.00 -0.64 -13.33
N GLN A 186 -10.16 -0.17 -13.80
CA GLN A 186 -10.74 -0.63 -15.07
C GLN A 186 -9.80 -0.37 -16.26
N GLU A 187 -9.17 0.81 -16.33
CA GLU A 187 -8.19 1.13 -17.39
C GLU A 187 -7.00 0.17 -17.37
N LYS A 188 -6.52 -0.21 -16.17
CA LYS A 188 -5.43 -1.19 -16.03
C LYS A 188 -5.86 -2.59 -16.47
N GLU A 189 -7.08 -3.00 -16.14
CA GLU A 189 -7.63 -4.31 -16.52
C GLU A 189 -7.84 -4.40 -18.03
N VAL A 190 -8.41 -3.37 -18.66
CA VAL A 190 -8.53 -3.29 -20.12
C VAL A 190 -7.15 -3.29 -20.78
N ALA A 191 -6.17 -2.55 -20.25
CA ALA A 191 -4.81 -2.55 -20.77
C ALA A 191 -4.09 -3.89 -20.58
N ALA A 192 -4.45 -4.68 -19.56
CA ALA A 192 -3.94 -6.04 -19.35
C ALA A 192 -4.59 -7.02 -20.34
N ALA A 193 -5.92 -6.98 -20.48
CA ALA A 193 -6.68 -7.80 -21.43
C ALA A 193 -6.23 -7.55 -22.88
N ASN A 194 -6.03 -6.29 -23.27
CA ASN A 194 -5.51 -5.94 -24.60
C ASN A 194 -4.10 -6.48 -24.84
N ARG A 195 -3.23 -6.48 -23.82
CA ARG A 195 -1.88 -7.06 -23.91
C ARG A 195 -1.93 -8.58 -24.07
N GLU A 196 -2.85 -9.24 -23.39
CA GLU A 196 -3.05 -10.69 -23.50
C GLU A 196 -3.62 -11.08 -24.87
N ALA A 197 -4.67 -10.39 -25.34
CA ALA A 197 -5.26 -10.61 -26.66
C ALA A 197 -4.23 -10.42 -27.80
N MET A 198 -3.34 -9.43 -27.69
CA MET A 198 -2.27 -9.23 -28.67
C MET A 198 -1.22 -10.37 -28.67
N LYS A 199 -0.91 -10.95 -27.51
CA LYS A 199 -0.03 -12.12 -27.43
C LYS A 199 -0.66 -13.32 -28.13
N ASP A 200 -1.94 -13.54 -27.91
CA ASP A 200 -2.68 -14.64 -28.55
C ASP A 200 -2.76 -14.49 -30.06
N ILE A 201 -3.02 -13.27 -30.55
CA ILE A 201 -3.01 -12.97 -31.99
C ILE A 201 -1.61 -13.20 -32.58
N CYS A 202 -0.55 -12.72 -31.91
CA CYS A 202 0.82 -12.98 -32.34
C CYS A 202 1.15 -14.48 -32.38
N PHE A 203 0.67 -15.24 -31.39
CA PHE A 203 0.88 -16.67 -31.30
C PHE A 203 0.13 -17.43 -32.41
N ILE A 204 -1.13 -17.08 -32.68
CA ILE A 204 -1.94 -17.63 -33.77
C ILE A 204 -1.31 -17.30 -35.13
N ASN A 205 -0.86 -16.06 -35.33
CA ASN A 205 -0.23 -15.64 -36.59
C ASN A 205 1.10 -16.37 -36.83
N LYS A 206 1.91 -16.57 -35.79
CA LYS A 206 3.10 -17.44 -35.89
C LYS A 206 2.72 -18.86 -36.32
N ARG A 207 1.71 -19.48 -35.70
CA ARG A 207 1.25 -20.82 -36.08
C ARG A 207 0.73 -20.90 -37.53
N LYS A 208 0.02 -19.87 -38.00
CA LYS A 208 -0.47 -19.82 -39.39
C LYS A 208 0.68 -19.66 -40.40
N ALA A 209 1.70 -18.85 -40.09
CA ALA A 209 2.87 -18.66 -40.94
C ALA A 209 3.74 -19.92 -41.09
N PHE A 210 3.74 -20.83 -40.11
CA PHE A 210 4.48 -22.09 -40.17
C PHE A 210 3.76 -23.25 -40.88
N LYS A 211 2.59 -23.03 -41.49
CA LYS A 211 2.00 -24.02 -42.39
C LYS A 211 2.80 -24.09 -43.70
N ARG A 212 3.93 -24.79 -43.68
CA ARG A 212 4.64 -25.20 -44.89
C ARG A 212 3.70 -26.06 -45.73
N HIS A 213 3.63 -25.79 -47.03
CA HIS A 213 2.96 -26.68 -47.97
C HIS A 213 3.58 -28.07 -47.84
N THR A 214 2.75 -29.10 -47.69
CA THR A 214 3.24 -30.48 -47.54
C THR A 214 3.82 -30.92 -48.89
N SER A 215 5.14 -30.92 -49.00
CA SER A 215 5.86 -31.43 -50.17
C SER A 215 5.91 -32.95 -50.13
N ILE A 216 5.62 -33.60 -51.26
CA ILE A 216 5.68 -35.06 -51.45
C ILE A 216 6.88 -35.37 -52.35
N SER A 217 7.69 -36.37 -51.96
CA SER A 217 8.83 -36.77 -52.77
C SER A 217 8.39 -37.49 -54.07
N PRO A 218 9.16 -37.39 -55.16
CA PRO A 218 8.79 -38.01 -56.45
C PRO A 218 8.54 -39.52 -56.37
N ALA A 219 9.28 -40.22 -55.50
CA ALA A 219 9.14 -41.67 -55.30
C ALA A 219 7.81 -42.07 -54.64
N LYS A 220 7.15 -41.14 -53.94
CA LYS A 220 5.88 -41.38 -53.24
C LYS A 220 4.66 -40.86 -54.01
N LEU A 221 4.88 -40.15 -55.12
CA LEU A 221 3.81 -39.60 -55.95
C LEU A 221 3.65 -40.44 -57.22
N ALA A 222 2.46 -41.02 -57.42
CA ALA A 222 2.17 -41.79 -58.61
C ALA A 222 2.28 -40.90 -59.87
N ARG A 223 2.90 -41.42 -60.94
CA ARG A 223 3.19 -40.66 -62.18
C ARG A 223 1.97 -39.96 -62.79
N TRP A 224 0.80 -40.58 -62.71
CA TRP A 224 -0.44 -40.03 -63.26
C TRP A 224 -0.98 -38.82 -62.47
N ASN A 225 -0.47 -38.57 -61.26
CA ASN A 225 -0.82 -37.39 -60.47
C ASN A 225 0.15 -36.22 -60.61
N TRP A 226 1.27 -36.39 -61.31
CA TRP A 226 2.28 -35.32 -61.44
C TRP A 226 1.73 -34.04 -62.08
N ALA A 227 0.73 -34.17 -62.96
CA ALA A 227 0.09 -33.05 -63.64
C ALA A 227 -0.61 -32.04 -62.70
N TYR A 228 -0.92 -32.45 -61.46
CA TYR A 228 -1.62 -31.61 -60.49
C TYR A 228 -0.71 -30.96 -59.44
N TYR A 229 0.59 -31.25 -59.47
CA TYR A 229 1.55 -30.75 -58.49
C TYR A 229 2.68 -29.97 -59.18
N GLN A 230 3.15 -28.90 -58.55
CA GLN A 230 4.31 -28.14 -59.00
C GLN A 230 5.57 -28.67 -58.33
N ARG A 231 6.68 -28.64 -59.07
CA ARG A 231 7.99 -29.08 -58.56
C ARG A 231 8.72 -27.91 -57.91
N ASP A 232 9.19 -28.10 -56.68
CA ASP A 232 10.02 -27.12 -55.98
C ASP A 232 11.49 -27.18 -56.45
N GLU A 233 12.29 -26.20 -56.00
CA GLU A 233 13.72 -26.10 -56.29
C GLU A 233 14.53 -27.30 -55.78
N ASN A 234 14.00 -28.04 -54.80
CA ASN A 234 14.61 -29.25 -54.23
C ASN A 234 14.15 -30.53 -54.94
N GLY A 235 13.34 -30.41 -56.00
CA GLY A 235 12.85 -31.51 -56.81
C GLY A 235 11.65 -32.27 -56.24
N ASN A 236 11.04 -31.82 -55.14
CA ASN A 236 9.81 -32.38 -54.56
C ASN A 236 8.56 -31.73 -55.16
N TYR A 237 7.40 -32.37 -54.98
CA TYR A 237 6.13 -31.91 -55.53
C TYR A 237 5.23 -31.29 -54.44
N TYR A 238 4.62 -30.13 -54.70
CA TYR A 238 3.63 -29.51 -53.82
C TYR A 238 2.37 -29.10 -54.60
N TYR A 239 1.22 -29.15 -53.93
CA TYR A 239 -0.07 -28.75 -54.49
C TYR A 239 -0.34 -27.28 -54.18
N ASN A 240 -0.46 -26.42 -55.20
CA ASN A 240 -0.69 -24.99 -55.04
C ASN A 240 -2.17 -24.58 -55.06
N GLY A 241 -3.08 -25.49 -55.43
CA GLY A 241 -4.53 -25.26 -55.37
C GLY A 241 -5.11 -24.39 -56.49
N GLU A 242 -4.34 -24.02 -57.50
CA GLU A 242 -4.78 -23.08 -58.55
C GLU A 242 -5.41 -23.77 -59.79
N GLY A 243 -5.36 -25.10 -59.88
CA GLY A 243 -6.07 -25.88 -60.90
C GLY A 243 -7.37 -26.45 -60.32
N GLY A 244 -8.52 -26.01 -60.81
CA GLY A 244 -9.86 -26.18 -60.23
C GLY A 244 -10.37 -27.61 -59.94
N CYS A 245 -9.56 -28.65 -60.09
CA CYS A 245 -9.89 -30.02 -59.70
C CYS A 245 -8.80 -30.58 -58.76
N ARG A 246 -9.19 -30.86 -57.51
CA ARG A 246 -8.34 -31.52 -56.51
C ARG A 246 -8.09 -32.98 -56.94
N PRO A 247 -6.84 -33.46 -56.93
CA PRO A 247 -6.51 -34.87 -57.18
C PRO A 247 -7.28 -35.82 -56.26
N SER A 248 -7.84 -36.88 -56.82
CA SER A 248 -8.69 -37.87 -56.11
C SER A 248 -7.93 -38.68 -55.05
N ASP A 249 -6.60 -38.66 -55.10
CA ASP A 249 -5.68 -39.30 -54.17
C ASP A 249 -5.33 -38.43 -52.95
N LEU A 250 -5.74 -37.15 -52.92
CA LEU A 250 -5.67 -36.35 -51.71
C LEU A 250 -6.83 -36.73 -50.78
N PRO A 251 -6.57 -37.27 -49.57
CA PRO A 251 -7.64 -37.58 -48.62
C PRO A 251 -8.42 -36.30 -48.33
N ASN A 252 -9.76 -36.38 -48.37
CA ASN A 252 -10.63 -35.21 -48.28
C ASN A 252 -10.33 -34.35 -47.03
N LYS A 253 -9.81 -34.99 -45.98
CA LYS A 253 -9.11 -34.40 -44.84
C LYS A 253 -7.91 -35.30 -44.51
N TYR A 254 -6.70 -34.77 -44.37
CA TYR A 254 -5.67 -35.50 -43.63
C TYR A 254 -6.16 -35.69 -42.19
N PRO A 255 -5.99 -36.86 -41.56
CA PRO A 255 -6.26 -36.99 -40.13
C PRO A 255 -5.37 -35.98 -39.41
N ILE A 256 -6.01 -34.99 -38.80
CA ILE A 256 -5.35 -34.11 -37.83
C ILE A 256 -4.81 -35.06 -36.75
N PRO A 257 -3.50 -35.03 -36.40
CA PRO A 257 -3.03 -35.80 -35.27
C PRO A 257 -3.90 -35.40 -34.08
N LYS A 258 -4.67 -36.36 -33.55
CA LYS A 258 -5.35 -36.20 -32.27
C LYS A 258 -4.25 -36.01 -31.24
N ILE A 259 -3.87 -34.76 -31.00
CA ILE A 259 -3.17 -34.41 -29.77
C ILE A 259 -4.17 -34.78 -28.68
N LEU A 260 -3.85 -35.82 -27.92
CA LEU A 260 -4.48 -36.13 -26.64
C LEU A 260 -4.35 -34.86 -25.79
N VAL A 261 -5.38 -34.01 -25.86
CA VAL A 261 -5.61 -33.01 -24.84
C VAL A 261 -6.08 -33.81 -23.64
N GLY A 262 -5.16 -34.03 -22.69
CA GLY A 262 -5.51 -34.48 -21.37
C GLY A 262 -6.59 -33.55 -20.83
N VAL A 263 -7.80 -34.08 -20.70
CA VAL A 263 -8.89 -33.43 -19.99
C VAL A 263 -8.50 -33.41 -18.52
N TYR A 264 -7.89 -32.32 -18.08
CA TYR A 264 -8.02 -31.89 -16.69
C TYR A 264 -9.20 -30.93 -16.65
N GLY A 265 -10.37 -31.49 -16.35
CA GLY A 265 -11.52 -30.69 -15.95
C GLY A 265 -11.21 -30.05 -14.60
N VAL A 266 -11.34 -28.72 -14.54
CA VAL A 266 -11.73 -28.04 -13.30
C VAL A 266 -12.89 -27.13 -13.67
N ALA A 267 -14.05 -27.53 -13.17
CA ALA A 267 -15.30 -26.81 -13.28
C ALA A 267 -15.18 -25.39 -12.72
N THR A 268 -15.61 -24.40 -13.48
CA THR A 268 -16.29 -23.23 -12.93
C THR A 268 -17.46 -22.92 -13.84
N GLY A 269 -18.65 -23.32 -13.39
CA GLY A 269 -19.89 -22.96 -14.04
C GLY A 269 -20.16 -21.47 -13.85
N VAL A 270 -20.35 -20.76 -14.96
CA VAL A 270 -21.17 -19.57 -15.03
C VAL A 270 -21.81 -19.60 -16.41
N GLU A 271 -23.12 -19.81 -16.44
CA GLU A 271 -23.96 -19.66 -17.62
C GLU A 271 -23.93 -18.20 -18.07
N ALA A 272 -23.48 -17.96 -19.29
CA ALA A 272 -23.65 -16.68 -19.98
C ALA A 272 -24.71 -16.85 -21.06
N GLU A 273 -25.95 -17.08 -20.62
CA GLU A 273 -27.08 -16.56 -21.39
C GLU A 273 -27.08 -15.03 -21.26
N ASN A 274 -27.42 -14.35 -22.35
CA ASN A 274 -27.54 -12.89 -22.50
C ASN A 274 -26.24 -12.13 -22.84
N PHE A 275 -25.75 -12.25 -24.07
CA PHE A 275 -25.12 -11.10 -24.73
C PHE A 275 -25.09 -11.23 -26.27
N ALA A 276 -26.25 -11.27 -26.93
CA ALA A 276 -26.34 -10.96 -28.37
C ALA A 276 -27.79 -10.78 -28.84
N SER A 277 -28.44 -9.68 -28.46
CA SER A 277 -29.58 -9.17 -29.22
C SER A 277 -29.77 -7.68 -28.98
N GLU A 278 -28.81 -6.86 -29.43
CA GLU A 278 -29.10 -5.46 -29.73
C GLU A 278 -28.10 -4.90 -30.74
N LYS A 279 -28.32 -5.29 -31.99
CA LYS A 279 -28.07 -4.48 -33.19
C LYS A 279 -28.58 -5.28 -34.38
N TYR A 280 -29.83 -5.02 -34.75
CA TYR A 280 -30.39 -5.03 -36.12
C TYR A 280 -31.93 -5.10 -36.03
N ARG A 281 -32.55 -4.01 -35.58
CA ARG A 281 -33.70 -3.33 -36.18
C ARG A 281 -34.12 -2.15 -35.34
#